data_AF-A0A382XTP0-F1
#
_entry.id   AF-A0A382XTP0-F1
#
_cell.length_a   1.000
_cell.length_b   1.000
_cell.length_c   1.000
_cell.angle_alpha   90.00
_cell.angle_beta   90.00
_cell.angle_gamma   90.00
#
_symmetry.space_group_name_H-M   'P 1'
#
loop_
_entity.id
_entity.type
_entity.pdbx_description
1 polymer ?
#
loop_
_entity_poly.entity_id
_entity_poly.type
_entity_poly.pdbx_seq_one_letter_code
_entity_poly.pdbx_strand_id
1 'polypeptide(L)'
;KPVEGWELQDWAESKNIIPRDGDAVLIRSGYTAFWDDNPTLELSSPPNTPGNAPSIIEYLYETNASLLGWDLQEAGFRAYEYPARIPVHEVVIPHMGMPLLDNANFDRLAEICQELGTYEFQLTIAPLVIEGGTGSPVNPIASF
;
A
#
# COMPACT_ATOMS: atom_id res chain seq x y z
N LYS A 1 5.22 -0.72 -14.07
CA LYS A 1 4.74 -2.11 -13.90
C LYS A 1 4.05 -2.22 -12.54
N PRO A 2 3.05 -3.09 -12.38
CA PRO A 2 2.44 -3.34 -11.08
C PRO A 2 3.46 -3.84 -10.07
N VAL A 3 3.22 -3.53 -8.79
CA VAL A 3 3.83 -4.23 -7.66
C VAL A 3 3.02 -5.49 -7.39
N GLU A 4 3.69 -6.63 -7.40
CA GLU A 4 3.07 -7.94 -7.24
C GLU A 4 3.35 -8.53 -5.85
N GLY A 5 2.46 -9.40 -5.35
CA GLY A 5 2.58 -9.98 -4.00
C GLY A 5 3.91 -10.73 -3.77
N TRP A 6 4.40 -11.45 -4.78
CA TRP A 6 5.70 -12.13 -4.70
C TRP A 6 6.89 -11.15 -4.64
N GLU A 7 6.77 -9.95 -5.23
CA GLU A 7 7.82 -8.93 -5.12
C GLU A 7 7.90 -8.39 -3.69
N LEU A 8 6.79 -8.36 -2.94
CA LEU A 8 6.78 -8.00 -1.51
C LEU A 8 7.50 -9.06 -0.68
N GLN A 9 7.23 -10.34 -0.93
CA GLN A 9 7.89 -11.46 -0.28
C GLN A 9 9.41 -11.45 -0.55
N ASP A 10 9.80 -11.40 -1.83
CA ASP A 10 11.21 -11.36 -2.23
C ASP A 10 11.95 -10.17 -1.61
N TRP A 11 11.29 -9.00 -1.53
CA TRP A 11 11.88 -7.82 -0.94
C TRP A 11 12.05 -7.96 0.57
N ALA A 12 11.03 -8.44 1.29
CA ALA A 12 11.11 -8.67 2.74
C ALA A 12 12.25 -9.64 3.08
N GLU A 13 12.37 -10.75 2.33
CA GLU A 13 13.47 -11.71 2.47
C GLU A 13 14.84 -11.04 2.22
N SER A 14 14.95 -10.22 1.17
CA SER A 14 16.20 -9.49 0.87
C SER A 14 16.63 -8.51 1.97
N LYS A 15 15.69 -8.08 2.83
CA LYS A 15 15.92 -7.20 3.97
C LYS A 15 15.98 -7.96 5.30
N ASN A 16 15.85 -9.28 5.29
CA ASN A 16 15.72 -10.12 6.50
C ASN A 16 14.55 -9.72 7.40
N ILE A 17 13.47 -9.21 6.80
CA ILE A 17 12.23 -8.87 7.49
C ILE A 17 11.37 -10.12 7.54
N ILE A 18 10.88 -10.46 8.73
CA ILE A 18 9.92 -11.54 8.92
C ILE A 18 8.61 -10.89 9.36
N PRO A 19 7.61 -10.78 8.47
CA PRO A 19 6.30 -10.23 8.82
C PRO A 19 5.70 -10.95 10.02
N ARG A 20 5.13 -10.18 10.95
CA ARG A 20 4.47 -10.68 12.14
C ARG A 20 2.98 -10.44 12.05
N ASP A 21 2.25 -11.29 12.77
CA ASP A 21 0.82 -11.14 12.94
C ASP A 21 0.45 -9.72 13.41
N GLY A 22 -0.41 -9.06 12.64
CA GLY A 22 -0.87 -7.71 12.92
C GLY A 22 0.04 -6.57 12.43
N ASP A 23 1.13 -6.85 11.74
CA ASP A 23 1.96 -5.79 11.14
C ASP A 23 1.18 -5.00 10.07
N ALA A 24 1.54 -3.72 9.92
CA ALA A 24 1.09 -2.91 8.80
C ALA A 24 2.04 -3.11 7.61
N VAL A 25 1.50 -3.33 6.42
CA VAL A 25 2.28 -3.44 5.18
C VAL A 25 2.18 -2.13 4.41
N LEU A 26 3.31 -1.44 4.28
CA LEU A 26 3.39 -0.13 3.61
C LEU A 26 4.16 -0.27 2.28
N ILE A 27 3.47 -0.02 1.16
CA ILE A 27 4.01 -0.21 -0.18
C ILE A 27 4.27 1.15 -0.84
N ARG A 28 5.55 1.45 -1.08
CA ARG A 28 5.96 2.61 -1.87
C ARG A 28 6.09 2.23 -3.35
N SER A 29 5.07 2.53 -4.14
CA SER A 29 5.01 2.33 -5.59
C SER A 29 5.64 3.48 -6.39
N GLY A 30 6.10 4.56 -5.72
CA GLY A 30 6.86 5.64 -6.34
C GLY A 30 5.97 6.75 -6.92
N TYR A 31 4.96 7.18 -6.17
CA TYR A 31 4.01 8.22 -6.57
C TYR A 31 4.69 9.46 -7.18
N THR A 32 5.62 10.06 -6.44
CA THR A 32 6.28 11.31 -6.86
C THR A 32 7.04 11.15 -8.17
N ALA A 33 7.88 10.12 -8.27
CA ALA A 33 8.64 9.84 -9.49
C ALA A 33 7.73 9.57 -10.70
N PHE A 34 6.63 8.86 -10.51
CA PHE A 34 5.67 8.59 -11.58
C PHE A 34 5.05 9.89 -12.13
N TRP A 35 4.64 10.81 -11.26
CA TRP A 35 4.01 12.06 -11.68
C TRP A 35 5.00 13.07 -12.26
N ASP A 36 6.24 13.09 -11.77
CA ASP A 36 7.32 13.89 -12.36
C ASP A 36 7.61 13.47 -13.80
N ASP A 37 7.59 12.16 -14.08
CA ASP A 37 7.79 11.60 -15.43
C ASP A 37 6.54 11.74 -16.32
N ASN A 38 5.35 11.96 -15.75
CA ASN A 38 4.06 11.98 -16.45
C ASN A 38 3.20 13.21 -16.09
N PRO A 39 3.71 14.45 -16.27
CA PRO A 39 3.08 15.66 -15.72
C PRO A 39 1.73 16.03 -16.35
N THR A 40 1.39 15.45 -17.50
CA THR A 40 0.13 15.69 -18.22
C THR A 40 -0.83 14.50 -18.17
N LEU A 41 -0.47 13.42 -17.48
CA LEU A 41 -1.34 12.26 -17.34
C LEU A 41 -2.50 12.60 -16.40
N GLU A 42 -3.70 12.16 -16.75
CA GLU A 42 -4.88 12.28 -15.89
C GLU A 42 -5.28 10.89 -15.38
N LEU A 43 -5.69 10.82 -14.11
CA LEU A 43 -6.22 9.59 -13.52
C LEU A 43 -7.51 9.16 -14.23
N SER A 44 -7.64 7.87 -14.51
CA SER A 44 -8.82 7.28 -15.13
C SER A 44 -9.50 6.23 -14.25
N SER A 45 -10.75 5.89 -14.60
CA SER A 45 -11.45 4.71 -14.09
C SER A 45 -11.84 3.83 -15.29
N PRO A 46 -11.25 2.62 -15.45
CA PRO A 46 -10.32 1.94 -14.55
C PRO A 46 -8.95 2.62 -14.42
N PRO A 47 -8.15 2.30 -13.38
CA PRO A 47 -6.82 2.87 -13.18
C PRO A 47 -5.92 2.73 -14.42
N ASN A 48 -5.02 3.69 -14.63
CA ASN A 48 -4.04 3.71 -15.73
C ASN A 48 -2.59 3.84 -15.24
N THR A 49 -2.35 3.66 -13.93
CA THR A 49 -1.04 3.81 -13.31
C THR A 49 -0.43 2.45 -12.93
N PRO A 50 0.89 2.36 -12.65
CA PRO A 50 1.57 1.12 -12.27
C PRO A 50 0.91 0.41 -11.08
N GLY A 51 0.78 1.09 -9.94
CA GLY A 51 0.01 0.66 -8.78
C GLY A 51 0.30 -0.74 -8.22
N ASN A 52 -0.60 -1.20 -7.36
CA ASN A 52 -0.56 -2.52 -6.74
C ASN A 52 -1.46 -3.52 -7.48
N ALA A 53 -0.93 -4.69 -7.83
CA ALA A 53 -1.69 -5.75 -8.47
C ALA A 53 -2.57 -6.52 -7.47
N PRO A 54 -3.67 -7.16 -7.90
CA PRO A 54 -4.50 -7.97 -7.01
C PRO A 54 -3.76 -9.13 -6.30
N SER A 55 -2.61 -9.57 -6.81
CA SER A 55 -1.78 -10.61 -6.17
C SER A 55 -1.28 -10.20 -4.79
N ILE A 56 -1.20 -8.91 -4.46
CA ILE A 56 -0.77 -8.47 -3.11
C ILE A 56 -1.74 -8.94 -2.02
N ILE A 57 -3.00 -9.26 -2.38
CA ILE A 57 -4.02 -9.74 -1.44
C ILE A 57 -3.56 -11.04 -0.77
N GLU A 58 -2.94 -11.95 -1.51
CA GLU A 58 -2.43 -13.22 -0.98
C GLU A 58 -1.34 -12.95 0.06
N TYR A 59 -0.36 -12.09 -0.26
CA TYR A 59 0.70 -11.70 0.67
C TYR A 59 0.13 -11.08 1.96
N LEU A 60 -0.83 -10.15 1.83
CA LEU A 60 -1.47 -9.50 2.98
C LEU A 60 -2.24 -10.50 3.86
N TYR A 61 -2.90 -11.47 3.25
CA TYR A 61 -3.64 -12.51 3.97
C TYR A 61 -2.69 -13.50 4.66
N GLU A 62 -1.67 -13.99 3.96
CA GLU A 62 -0.71 -14.96 4.49
C GLU A 62 0.14 -14.40 5.64
N THR A 63 0.44 -13.10 5.59
CA THR A 63 1.19 -12.41 6.66
C THR A 63 0.30 -11.95 7.82
N ASN A 64 -1.02 -12.16 7.74
CA ASN A 64 -2.03 -11.64 8.66
C ASN A 64 -1.83 -10.14 8.97
N ALA A 65 -1.64 -9.35 7.92
CA ALA A 65 -1.45 -7.91 8.05
C ALA A 65 -2.69 -7.27 8.71
N SER A 66 -2.51 -6.15 9.40
CA SER A 66 -3.61 -5.38 10.01
C SER A 66 -4.01 -4.15 9.21
N LEU A 67 -3.14 -3.67 8.31
CA LEU A 67 -3.34 -2.47 7.52
C LEU A 67 -2.51 -2.54 6.24
N LEU A 68 -3.10 -2.15 5.12
CA LEU A 68 -2.40 -1.86 3.87
C LEU A 68 -2.26 -0.36 3.72
N GLY A 69 -1.03 0.14 3.59
CA GLY A 69 -0.77 1.52 3.18
C GLY A 69 -0.06 1.57 1.84
N TRP A 70 -0.40 2.54 1.00
CA TRP A 70 0.29 2.76 -0.27
C TRP A 70 0.42 4.25 -0.59
N ASP A 71 1.36 4.58 -1.47
CA ASP A 71 1.55 5.95 -1.96
C ASP A 71 0.80 6.25 -3.26
N LEU A 72 0.30 5.23 -3.96
CA LEU A 72 -0.37 5.36 -5.26
C LEU A 72 -1.79 4.77 -5.20
N GLN A 73 -2.12 3.82 -6.07
CA GLN A 73 -3.43 3.18 -6.16
C GLN A 73 -3.30 1.75 -6.69
N GLU A 74 -4.41 1.10 -7.01
CA GLU A 74 -4.40 -0.18 -7.72
C GLU A 74 -3.80 -0.06 -9.12
N ALA A 75 -3.19 -1.15 -9.58
CA ALA A 75 -2.61 -1.24 -10.90
C ALA A 75 -3.67 -1.18 -12.00
N GLY A 76 -3.41 -0.33 -12.99
CA GLY A 76 -4.19 -0.29 -14.23
C GLY A 76 -3.90 -1.46 -15.15
N PHE A 77 -2.63 -1.87 -15.21
CA PHE A 77 -2.26 -3.11 -15.89
C PHE A 77 -2.50 -4.30 -14.95
N ARG A 78 -3.19 -5.32 -15.44
CA ARG A 78 -3.46 -6.56 -14.70
C ARG A 78 -3.11 -7.73 -15.61
N ALA A 79 -2.39 -8.71 -15.08
CA ALA A 79 -2.05 -9.94 -15.82
C ALA A 79 -3.28 -10.81 -16.12
N TYR A 80 -4.35 -10.64 -15.35
CA TYR A 80 -5.61 -11.36 -15.48
C TYR A 80 -6.80 -10.39 -15.45
N GLU A 81 -7.88 -10.77 -16.11
CA GLU A 81 -9.15 -10.06 -15.96
C GLU A 81 -9.81 -10.47 -14.64
N TYR A 82 -10.22 -9.46 -13.88
CA TYR A 82 -10.99 -9.64 -12.66
C TYR A 82 -12.37 -9.03 -12.86
N PRO A 83 -13.45 -9.69 -12.39
CA PRO A 83 -14.80 -9.12 -12.47
C PRO A 83 -14.93 -7.85 -11.61
N ALA A 84 -14.11 -7.72 -10.57
CA ALA A 84 -14.04 -6.56 -9.68
C ALA A 84 -13.39 -5.35 -10.37
N ARG A 85 -13.97 -4.16 -10.15
CA ARG A 85 -13.45 -2.90 -10.70
C ARG A 85 -12.20 -2.49 -9.95
N ILE A 86 -12.22 -2.62 -8.63
CA ILE A 86 -11.10 -2.34 -7.73
C ILE A 86 -10.84 -3.56 -6.83
N PRO A 87 -10.25 -4.65 -7.36
CA PRO A 87 -10.15 -5.93 -6.65
C PRO A 87 -9.48 -5.84 -5.28
N VAL A 88 -8.49 -4.98 -5.10
CA VAL A 88 -7.81 -4.87 -3.81
C VAL A 88 -8.77 -4.27 -2.78
N HIS A 89 -9.44 -3.16 -3.10
CA HIS A 89 -10.43 -2.57 -2.19
C HIS A 89 -11.62 -3.51 -1.94
N GLU A 90 -12.13 -4.15 -3.00
CA GLU A 90 -13.30 -5.03 -2.94
C GLU A 90 -13.03 -6.31 -2.12
N VAL A 91 -11.77 -6.69 -1.90
CA VAL A 91 -11.41 -7.83 -1.05
C VAL A 91 -10.91 -7.41 0.33
N VAL A 92 -9.91 -6.54 0.38
CA VAL A 92 -9.21 -6.19 1.63
C VAL A 92 -10.16 -5.55 2.65
N ILE A 93 -11.06 -4.66 2.21
CA ILE A 93 -11.96 -3.97 3.12
C ILE A 93 -13.11 -4.90 3.59
N PRO A 94 -14.01 -5.40 2.73
CA PRO A 94 -15.20 -6.10 3.21
C PRO A 94 -14.95 -7.58 3.56
N HIS A 95 -13.93 -8.22 2.98
CA HIS A 95 -13.69 -9.66 3.18
C HIS A 95 -12.56 -9.95 4.17
N MET A 96 -11.55 -9.07 4.28
CA MET A 96 -10.49 -9.20 5.28
C MET A 96 -10.68 -8.28 6.49
N GLY A 97 -11.58 -7.31 6.42
CA GLY A 97 -11.79 -6.34 7.50
C GLY A 97 -10.59 -5.41 7.71
N MET A 98 -9.72 -5.28 6.71
CA MET A 98 -8.47 -4.55 6.80
C MET A 98 -8.66 -3.11 6.29
N PRO A 99 -8.35 -2.09 7.11
CA PRO A 99 -8.35 -0.70 6.68
C PRO A 99 -7.22 -0.40 5.69
N LEU A 100 -7.47 0.58 4.82
CA LEU A 100 -6.48 1.13 3.88
C LEU A 100 -5.99 2.49 4.34
N LEU A 101 -4.67 2.72 4.24
CA LEU A 101 -4.04 4.03 4.28
C LEU A 101 -3.76 4.47 2.83
N ASP A 102 -4.73 5.15 2.24
CA ASP A 102 -4.67 5.64 0.86
C ASP A 102 -3.81 6.90 0.70
N ASN A 103 -3.11 7.00 -0.43
CA ASN A 103 -2.35 8.19 -0.87
C ASN A 103 -1.34 8.72 0.17
N ALA A 104 -0.68 7.84 0.92
CA ALA A 104 0.32 8.25 1.90
C ALA A 104 1.64 8.63 1.22
N ASN A 105 2.24 9.75 1.65
CA ASN A 105 3.57 10.10 1.16
C ASN A 105 4.65 9.34 1.94
N PHE A 106 5.36 8.44 1.24
CA PHE A 106 6.45 7.64 1.81
C PHE A 106 7.85 8.10 1.41
N ASP A 107 8.03 9.24 0.74
CA ASP A 107 9.34 9.65 0.23
C ASP A 107 10.35 9.87 1.36
N ARG A 108 10.00 10.74 2.32
CA ARG A 108 10.86 10.97 3.49
C ARG A 108 11.04 9.72 4.33
N LEU A 109 9.99 8.89 4.45
CA LEU A 109 10.06 7.64 5.20
C LEU A 109 11.08 6.68 4.57
N ALA A 110 11.06 6.54 3.24
CA ALA A 110 11.98 5.69 2.51
C ALA A 110 13.43 6.17 2.62
N GLU A 111 13.68 7.48 2.59
CA GLU A 111 15.01 8.07 2.85
C GLU A 111 15.52 7.67 4.25
N ILE A 112 14.71 7.87 5.29
CA ILE A 112 15.08 7.52 6.68
C ILE A 112 15.32 6.01 6.84
N CYS A 113 14.47 5.16 6.25
CA CYS A 113 14.68 3.71 6.27
C CYS A 113 16.01 3.32 5.61
N GLN A 114 16.38 3.97 4.50
CA GLN A 114 17.67 3.74 3.84
C GLN A 114 18.85 4.20 4.69
N GLU A 115 18.75 5.38 5.33
CA GLU A 115 19.79 5.91 6.20
C GLU A 115 20.02 5.04 7.45
N LEU A 116 18.95 4.57 8.08
CA LEU A 116 19.01 3.76 9.29
C LEU A 116 19.25 2.26 9.02
N GLY A 117 19.01 1.81 7.78
CA GLY A 117 19.12 0.41 7.40
C GLY A 117 18.04 -0.50 8.00
N THR A 118 16.92 0.08 8.47
CA THR A 118 15.75 -0.66 8.98
C THR A 118 14.49 -0.23 8.27
N TYR A 119 13.56 -1.17 8.11
CA TYR A 119 12.24 -0.95 7.50
C TYR A 119 11.11 -1.44 8.42
N GLU A 120 11.44 -1.86 9.64
CA GLU A 120 10.50 -2.13 10.73
C GLU A 120 10.53 -0.91 11.67
N PHE A 121 9.35 -0.38 12.01
CA PHE A 121 9.18 0.78 12.89
C PHE A 121 7.78 0.79 13.49
N GLN A 122 7.58 1.55 14.56
CA GLN A 122 6.26 1.75 15.14
C GLN A 122 5.45 2.74 14.28
N LEU A 123 4.26 2.31 13.85
CA LEU A 123 3.30 3.15 13.13
C LEU A 123 2.18 3.59 14.07
N THR A 124 1.97 4.90 14.20
CA THR A 124 0.84 5.48 14.94
C THR A 124 -0.11 6.20 13.98
N ILE A 125 -1.38 5.81 13.98
CA ILE A 125 -2.45 6.42 13.19
C ILE A 125 -3.63 6.69 14.11
N ALA A 126 -4.14 7.92 14.09
CA ALA A 126 -5.31 8.34 14.87
C ALA A 126 -6.35 8.98 13.92
N PRO A 127 -7.30 8.19 13.38
CA PRO A 127 -8.43 8.71 12.61
C PRO A 127 -9.28 9.67 13.45
N LEU A 128 -9.88 10.66 12.78
CA LEU A 128 -10.91 11.50 13.37
C LEU A 128 -12.15 10.65 13.67
N VAL A 129 -12.84 10.98 14.77
CA VAL A 129 -14.13 10.38 15.10
C VAL A 129 -15.21 11.09 14.31
N ILE A 130 -15.58 10.52 13.16
CA ILE A 130 -16.62 11.04 12.27
C ILE A 130 -17.80 10.08 12.31
N GLU A 131 -18.93 10.52 12.88
CA GLU A 131 -20.14 9.69 12.95
C GLU A 131 -20.64 9.37 11.53
N GLY A 132 -20.80 8.07 11.24
CA GLY A 132 -21.16 7.58 9.91
C GLY A 132 -20.05 7.68 8.85
N GLY A 133 -18.84 8.10 9.22
CA GLY A 133 -17.70 8.18 8.31
C GLY A 133 -17.20 6.82 7.89
N THR A 134 -16.95 6.63 6.59
CA THR A 134 -16.33 5.41 6.03
C THR A 134 -14.82 5.54 5.90
N GLY A 135 -14.24 6.66 6.36
CA GLY A 135 -12.83 6.99 6.31
C GLY A 135 -12.55 8.31 7.02
N SER A 136 -11.28 8.64 7.19
CA SER A 136 -10.84 9.88 7.82
C SER A 136 -9.51 10.33 7.22
N PRO A 137 -9.27 11.65 7.06
CA PRO A 137 -7.92 12.14 6.92
C PRO A 137 -7.10 11.76 8.17
N VAL A 138 -5.82 11.47 7.97
CA VAL A 138 -4.89 11.10 9.03
C VAL A 138 -3.54 11.73 8.76
N ASN A 139 -2.73 11.86 9.82
CA ASN A 139 -1.31 12.16 9.73
C ASN A 139 -0.53 11.02 10.37
N PRO A 140 -0.22 9.94 9.63
CA PRO A 140 0.50 8.78 10.15
C PRO A 140 1.89 9.19 10.64
N ILE A 141 2.30 8.65 11.78
CA ILE A 141 3.62 8.91 12.37
C ILE A 141 4.38 7.58 12.44
N ALA A 142 5.53 7.53 11.77
CA ALA A 142 6.51 6.46 11.92
C ALA A 142 7.53 6.84 13.00
N SER A 143 7.81 5.94 13.94
CA SER A 143 8.81 6.10 15.00
C SER A 143 9.81 4.94 14.96
N PHE A 144 11.10 5.28 14.89
CA PHE A 144 12.24 4.35 14.79
C PHE A 144 12.94 4.18 16.13
#